data_AF-A0A382TNI0-F1
#
_entry.id   AF-A0A382TNI0-F1
#
_cell.length_a   1.000
_cell.length_b   1.000
_cell.length_c   1.000
_cell.angle_alpha   90.00
_cell.angle_beta   90.00
_cell.angle_gamma   90.00
#
_symmetry.space_group_name_H-M   'P 1'
#
loop_
_entity.id
_entity.type
_entity.pdbx_description
1 polymer ?
#
loop_
_entity_poly.entity_id
_entity_poly.type
_entity_poly.pdbx_seq_one_letter_code
_entity_poly.pdbx_strand_id
1 'polypeptide(L)'
;MAEDITVEQIRFKESGNGIIVEPSKGLMWMKNDTYQLTKKWMSWIQTRDYIQELNRKKFAGYGNWRMPTTSEARSLYDKNHSNKDHWGQHVP
;
A
#
# COMPACT_ATOMS: atom_id res chain seq x y z
N MET A 1 -23.39 21.84 22.69
CA MET A 1 -22.50 20.77 23.16
C MET A 1 -21.99 20.09 21.90
N ALA A 2 -20.76 20.38 21.48
CA ALA A 2 -20.24 19.92 20.20
C ALA A 2 -19.73 18.48 20.34
N GLU A 3 -20.54 17.53 19.90
CA GLU A 3 -20.14 16.14 19.69
C GLU A 3 -19.55 16.04 18.28
N ASP A 4 -18.36 16.61 18.08
CA ASP A 4 -17.58 16.46 16.85
C ASP A 4 -16.37 15.58 17.16
N ILE A 5 -16.65 14.30 17.43
CA ILE A 5 -15.63 13.26 17.21
C ILE A 5 -15.62 13.12 15.69
N THR A 6 -14.81 13.98 15.05
CA THR A 6 -14.59 13.96 13.61
C THR A 6 -14.36 12.52 13.21
N VAL A 7 -15.12 12.06 12.21
CA VAL A 7 -14.74 10.92 11.39
C VAL A 7 -13.29 11.19 10.98
N GLU A 8 -12.32 10.65 11.72
CA GLU A 8 -10.93 10.73 11.32
C GLU A 8 -10.95 10.23 9.89
N GLN A 9 -10.58 11.08 8.94
CA GLN A 9 -10.58 10.70 7.54
C GLN A 9 -9.63 9.51 7.47
N ILE A 10 -10.18 8.29 7.47
CA ILE A 10 -9.41 7.06 7.34
C ILE A 10 -8.79 7.16 5.96
N ARG A 11 -7.56 7.67 5.94
CA ARG A 11 -6.83 8.00 4.73
C ARG A 11 -6.61 6.76 3.89
N PHE A 12 -6.49 5.61 4.55
CA PHE A 12 -6.30 4.30 3.95
C PHE A 12 -7.42 3.36 4.39
N LYS A 13 -8.38 3.13 3.51
CA LYS A 13 -9.48 2.19 3.74
C LYS A 13 -9.09 0.83 3.17
N GLU A 14 -9.01 -0.19 4.01
CA GLU A 14 -8.83 -1.54 3.50
C GLU A 14 -10.07 -1.98 2.71
N SER A 15 -9.84 -2.49 1.51
CA SER A 15 -10.84 -3.19 0.72
C SER A 15 -10.55 -4.69 0.82
N GLY A 16 -11.61 -5.50 0.84
CA GLY A 16 -11.44 -6.95 0.73
C GLY A 16 -10.56 -7.31 -0.47
N ASN A 17 -9.87 -8.45 -0.40
CA ASN A 17 -8.92 -8.96 -1.40
C ASN A 17 -7.48 -8.40 -1.32
N GLY A 18 -7.09 -7.84 -0.17
CA GLY A 18 -5.70 -7.42 0.07
C GLY A 18 -5.31 -6.11 -0.62
N ILE A 19 -6.30 -5.25 -0.88
CA ILE A 19 -6.11 -3.89 -1.42
C ILE A 19 -6.37 -2.87 -0.32
N ILE A 20 -5.64 -1.77 -0.34
CA ILE A 20 -5.89 -0.58 0.45
C ILE A 20 -6.24 0.57 -0.49
N VAL A 21 -7.38 1.21 -0.27
CA VAL A 21 -7.88 2.33 -1.08
C VAL A 21 -7.60 3.63 -0.34
N GLU A 22 -6.97 4.59 -1.00
CA GLU A 22 -6.75 5.95 -0.51
C GLU A 22 -7.75 6.89 -1.21
N PRO A 23 -8.96 7.10 -0.65
CA PRO A 23 -10.01 7.90 -1.29
C PRO A 23 -9.59 9.37 -1.51
N SER A 24 -8.76 9.94 -0.64
CA SER A 24 -8.29 11.32 -0.75
C SER A 24 -7.50 11.62 -2.03
N LYS A 25 -6.89 10.60 -2.65
CA LYS A 25 -6.13 10.72 -3.90
C LYS A 25 -6.70 9.90 -5.05
N GLY A 26 -7.74 9.11 -4.79
CA GLY A 26 -8.24 8.12 -5.75
C GLY A 26 -7.21 7.04 -6.09
N LEU A 27 -6.32 6.69 -5.15
CA LEU A 27 -5.27 5.69 -5.35
C LEU A 27 -5.63 4.36 -4.70
N MET A 28 -5.05 3.29 -5.24
CA MET A 28 -5.15 1.94 -4.70
C MET A 28 -3.76 1.36 -4.52
N TRP A 29 -3.58 0.70 -3.38
CA TRP A 29 -2.33 0.17 -2.89
C TRP A 29 -2.49 -1.31 -2.59
N MET A 30 -1.43 -2.10 -2.76
CA MET A 30 -1.42 -3.48 -2.27
C MET A 30 -1.12 -3.48 -0.78
N LYS A 31 -1.83 -4.32 -0.02
CA LYS A 31 -1.61 -4.48 1.42
C LYS A 31 -0.24 -5.09 1.72
N ASN A 32 0.21 -6.00 0.86
CA ASN A 32 1.49 -6.69 0.99
C ASN A 32 2.45 -6.19 -0.08
N ASP A 33 3.68 -5.91 0.31
CA ASP A 33 4.74 -5.58 -0.63
C ASP A 33 5.21 -6.83 -1.39
N THR A 34 6.00 -6.60 -2.44
CA THR A 34 6.54 -7.66 -3.30
C THR A 34 7.40 -8.67 -2.54
N TYR A 35 8.12 -8.25 -1.50
CA TYR A 35 8.91 -9.14 -0.67
C TYR A 35 8.02 -10.02 0.22
N GLN A 36 6.94 -9.47 0.79
CA GLN A 36 5.97 -10.28 1.53
C GLN A 36 5.31 -11.36 0.65
N LEU A 37 5.04 -11.03 -0.62
CA LEU A 37 4.41 -11.95 -1.58
C LEU A 37 5.37 -12.97 -2.18
N THR A 38 6.60 -12.57 -2.50
CA THR A 38 7.55 -13.41 -3.27
C THR A 38 8.76 -13.88 -2.47
N LYS A 39 8.93 -13.36 -1.24
CA LYS A 39 10.09 -13.57 -0.35
C LYS A 39 11.43 -13.24 -1.01
N LYS A 40 11.42 -12.37 -2.02
CA LYS A 40 12.59 -11.98 -2.80
C LYS A 40 12.68 -10.47 -2.90
N TRP A 41 13.90 -9.95 -2.73
CA TRP A 41 14.21 -8.58 -3.08
C TRP A 41 14.20 -8.44 -4.60
N MET A 42 13.39 -7.53 -5.11
CA MET A 42 13.30 -7.25 -6.53
C MET A 42 14.03 -5.95 -6.84
N SER A 43 14.85 -5.97 -7.88
CA SER A 43 15.34 -4.75 -8.52
C SER A 43 14.20 -4.03 -9.25
N TRP A 44 14.41 -2.75 -9.57
CA TRP A 44 13.45 -1.94 -10.33
C TRP A 44 12.96 -2.61 -11.62
N ILE A 45 13.85 -3.28 -12.35
CA ILE A 45 13.54 -3.99 -13.59
C ILE A 45 12.60 -5.17 -13.29
N GLN A 46 12.91 -5.96 -12.25
CA GLN A 46 12.07 -7.08 -11.84
C GLN A 46 10.70 -6.63 -11.32
N THR A 47 10.63 -5.50 -10.62
CA THR A 47 9.35 -4.90 -10.19
C THR A 47 8.48 -4.53 -11.38
N ARG A 48 9.08 -4.00 -12.45
CA ARG A 48 8.34 -3.66 -13.68
C ARG A 48 7.76 -4.91 -14.35
N ASP A 49 8.54 -5.97 -14.45
CA ASP A 49 8.10 -7.27 -14.99
C ASP A 49 6.98 -7.87 -14.13
N TYR A 50 7.15 -7.82 -12.80
CA TYR A 50 6.16 -8.27 -11.82
C TYR A 50 4.83 -7.52 -11.97
N ILE A 51 4.85 -6.20 -12.17
CA ILE A 51 3.63 -5.42 -12.40
C ILE A 51 2.92 -5.84 -13.68
N GLN A 52 3.65 -6.13 -14.75
CA GLN A 52 3.05 -6.64 -15.98
C GLN A 52 2.40 -8.00 -15.77
N GLU A 53 3.06 -8.91 -15.05
CA GLU A 53 2.49 -10.20 -14.70
C GLU A 53 1.26 -10.05 -13.82
N LEU A 54 1.31 -9.16 -12.83
CA LEU A 54 0.23 -8.89 -11.90
C LEU A 54 -1.01 -8.30 -12.61
N ASN A 55 -0.78 -7.44 -13.61
CA ASN A 55 -1.84 -6.93 -14.49
C ASN A 55 -2.45 -8.03 -15.37
N ARG A 56 -1.63 -8.94 -15.90
CA ARG A 56 -2.12 -10.11 -16.65
C ARG A 56 -2.95 -11.04 -15.77
N LYS A 57 -2.54 -11.24 -14.52
CA LYS A 57 -3.25 -12.04 -13.50
C LYS A 57 -4.51 -11.36 -12.96
N LYS A 58 -4.75 -10.08 -13.30
CA LYS A 58 -5.86 -9.27 -12.78
C LYS A 58 -5.97 -9.36 -11.25
N PHE A 59 -4.86 -9.12 -10.55
CA PHE A 59 -4.83 -9.22 -9.10
C PHE A 59 -5.95 -8.40 -8.46
N ALA A 60 -6.73 -9.06 -7.61
CA ALA A 60 -7.93 -8.53 -6.96
C ALA A 60 -8.97 -7.91 -7.91
N GLY A 61 -9.02 -8.39 -9.16
CA GLY A 61 -9.95 -7.96 -10.21
C GLY A 61 -9.44 -6.79 -11.06
N TYR A 62 -8.26 -6.24 -10.76
CA TYR A 62 -7.72 -5.05 -11.42
C TYR A 62 -6.48 -5.39 -12.26
N GLY A 63 -6.39 -4.80 -13.45
CA GLY A 63 -5.30 -5.00 -14.42
C GLY A 63 -4.52 -3.73 -14.77
N ASN A 64 -4.67 -2.68 -13.96
CA ASN A 64 -4.10 -1.34 -14.17
C ASN A 64 -3.14 -0.93 -13.05
N TRP A 65 -2.49 -1.91 -12.42
CA TRP A 65 -1.45 -1.69 -11.43
C TRP A 65 -0.21 -1.04 -12.07
N ARG A 66 0.39 -0.11 -11.34
CA ARG A 66 1.58 0.64 -11.75
C ARG A 66 2.50 0.87 -10.56
N MET A 67 3.76 1.25 -10.84
CA MET A 67 4.62 1.77 -9.78
C MET A 67 4.12 3.14 -9.30
N PRO A 68 4.23 3.42 -7.99
CA PRO A 68 3.96 4.75 -7.47
C PRO A 68 5.01 5.74 -7.96
N THR A 69 4.61 6.99 -8.09
CA THR A 69 5.53 8.11 -8.28
C THR A 69 6.27 8.41 -6.96
N THR A 70 7.38 9.14 -7.05
CA THR A 70 8.16 9.56 -5.87
C THR A 70 7.33 10.31 -4.85
N SER A 71 6.44 11.21 -5.30
CA SER A 71 5.54 11.97 -4.43
C SER A 71 4.48 11.09 -3.75
N GLU A 72 3.91 10.11 -4.46
CA GLU A 72 2.94 9.17 -3.90
C GLU A 72 3.59 8.27 -2.86
N ALA A 73 4.77 7.71 -3.18
CA ALA A 73 5.54 6.87 -2.27
C ALA A 73 5.99 7.63 -1.01
N ARG A 74 6.46 8.87 -1.15
CA ARG A 74 6.83 9.72 -0.01
C ARG A 74 5.64 10.01 0.90
N SER A 75 4.45 10.08 0.32
CA SER A 75 3.24 10.38 1.08
C SER A 75 2.67 9.16 1.82
N LEU A 76 3.11 7.94 1.51
CA LEU A 76 2.83 6.76 2.32
C LEU A 76 3.57 6.76 3.65
N TYR A 77 4.74 7.40 3.69
CA TYR A 77 5.53 7.51 4.91
C TYR A 77 4.92 8.56 5.83
N ASP A 78 4.57 8.13 7.04
CA ASP A 78 4.12 9.02 8.11
C ASP A 78 5.03 8.84 9.32
N LYS A 79 5.67 9.94 9.75
CA LYS A 79 6.63 9.96 10.86
C LYS A 79 6.02 9.62 12.22
N ASN A 80 4.70 9.80 12.38
CA ASN A 80 4.01 9.53 13.63
C ASN A 80 3.58 8.05 13.72
N HIS A 81 3.70 7.31 12.63
CA HIS A 81 3.36 5.89 12.56
C HIS A 81 4.64 5.06 12.59
N SER A 82 4.85 4.33 13.70
CA SER A 82 5.91 3.33 13.81
C SER A 82 5.39 1.99 13.30
N ASN A 83 6.16 1.34 12.43
CA ASN A 83 5.86 -0.02 12.01
C ASN A 83 6.45 -1.01 13.04
N LYS A 84 5.70 -2.04 13.40
CA LYS A 84 6.18 -3.09 14.29
C LYS A 84 6.79 -4.19 13.46
N ASP A 85 7.97 -4.67 13.85
CA ASP A 85 8.56 -5.84 13.19
C ASP A 85 7.80 -7.13 13.55
N HIS A 86 8.18 -8.26 12.95
CA HIS A 86 7.57 -9.57 13.21
C HIS A 86 7.69 -9.98 14.71
N TRP A 87 8.66 -9.42 15.44
CA TRP A 87 8.88 -9.70 16.86
C TRP A 87 8.22 -8.67 17.78
N GLY A 88 7.39 -7.77 17.23
CA GLY A 88 6.68 -6.74 17.98
C GLY A 88 7.59 -5.63 18.52
N GLN A 89 8.85 -5.60 18.09
CA GLN A 89 9.82 -4.60 18.50
C GLN A 89 9.60 -3.33 17.67
N HIS A 90 9.48 -2.19 18.36
CA HIS A 90 9.40 -0.89 17.72
C HIS A 90 10.75 -0.58 17.09
N VAL A 91 10.78 -0.42 15.76
CA VAL A 91 11.97 0.10 15.09
C VAL A 91 12.01 1.63 15.32
N PRO A 92 13.12 2.17 15.87
CA PRO A 92 13.29 3.61 16.09
C PRO A 92 13.42 4.41 14.80
#